data_AF-A0A3P6TST0-F1
#
_entry.id   AF-A0A3P6TST0-F1
#
_cell.length_a   1.000
_cell.length_b   1.000
_cell.length_c   1.000
_cell.angle_alpha   90.00
_cell.angle_beta   90.00
_cell.angle_gamma   90.00
#
_symmetry.space_group_name_H-M   'P 1'
#
loop_
_entity.id
_entity.type
_entity.pdbx_description
1 polymer ?
#
loop_
_entity_poly.entity_id
_entity_poly.type
_entity_poly.pdbx_seq_one_letter_code
_entity_poly.pdbx_strand_id
1 'polypeptide(L)'
;MLSHILYKAIRESRFACKKSSFKDFRRYIETANKNVTCEDFLCYMPQSEVLKFDCLDDKVQMISISKYGDQEPTQGASLYCVFQALMKEQGVKRVTGALSYDLRTFEGFDATNVLGDVHTKIPFFSEIGEDLNVFLDRFDACLGAYRKGIDLRWLATGEVHTHGAQVLATRWNTLNFSVNYLGMAINLKDMLSDIKGIDFDHNFMNMFTHKNSVICVIGQRILKDSSYVIQGKQATYYLKTSIE
;
A
#
# COMPACT_ATOMS: atom_id res chain seq x y z
N MET A 1 13.67 22.66 -22.33
CA MET A 1 13.09 23.95 -22.79
C MET A 1 11.97 24.41 -21.86
N LEU A 2 10.90 23.61 -21.65
CA LEU A 2 9.82 23.90 -20.69
C LEU A 2 10.28 24.05 -19.23
N SER A 3 11.18 23.18 -18.76
CA SER A 3 11.79 23.27 -17.42
C SER A 3 12.54 24.59 -17.18
N HIS A 4 13.17 25.14 -18.22
CA HIS A 4 13.92 26.39 -18.15
C HIS A 4 13.00 27.62 -18.13
N ILE A 5 11.89 27.55 -18.87
CA ILE A 5 10.83 28.59 -18.87
C ILE A 5 10.11 28.62 -17.52
N LEU A 6 9.74 27.45 -16.96
CA LEU A 6 9.17 27.33 -15.61
C LEU A 6 10.12 27.82 -14.53
N TYR A 7 11.40 27.46 -14.60
CA TYR A 7 12.41 27.93 -13.66
C TYR A 7 12.55 29.46 -13.69
N LYS A 8 12.57 30.06 -14.89
CA LYS A 8 12.66 31.51 -15.07
C LYS A 8 11.41 32.22 -14.55
N ALA A 9 10.21 31.71 -14.87
CA ALA A 9 8.94 32.26 -14.39
C ALA A 9 8.80 32.18 -12.86
N ILE A 10 9.19 31.06 -12.23
CA ILE A 10 9.19 30.91 -10.76
C ILE A 10 10.20 31.87 -10.12
N ARG A 11 11.38 32.03 -10.71
CA ARG A 11 12.43 32.90 -10.17
C ARG A 11 12.10 34.39 -10.32
N GLU A 12 11.36 34.77 -11.35
CA GLU A 12 10.86 36.13 -11.59
C GLU A 12 9.55 36.43 -10.82
N SER A 13 8.84 35.39 -10.37
CA SER A 13 7.67 35.52 -9.52
C SER A 13 8.04 35.87 -8.07
N ARG A 14 7.24 36.69 -7.39
CA ARG A 14 7.41 37.05 -5.97
C ARG A 14 7.03 35.93 -4.99
N PHE A 15 6.97 34.67 -5.43
CA PHE A 15 6.66 33.55 -4.55
C PHE A 15 7.88 33.25 -3.67
N ALA A 16 7.71 33.39 -2.36
CA ALA A 16 8.71 32.95 -1.39
C ALA A 16 8.77 31.41 -1.41
N CYS A 17 9.72 30.85 -2.16
CA CYS A 17 9.94 29.40 -2.18
C CYS A 17 10.68 28.99 -0.91
N LYS A 18 10.05 28.18 -0.05
CA LYS A 18 10.72 27.60 1.12
C LYS A 18 11.81 26.64 0.64
N LYS A 19 13.00 26.73 1.25
CA LYS A 19 14.11 25.82 0.96
C LYS A 19 13.69 24.38 1.29
N SER A 20 14.03 23.43 0.43
CA SER A 20 13.72 22.03 0.69
C SER A 20 14.43 21.50 1.94
N SER A 21 13.72 20.71 2.73
CA SER A 21 14.25 19.98 3.89
C SER A 21 14.84 18.60 3.54
N PHE A 22 15.04 18.28 2.26
CA PHE A 22 15.52 16.95 1.81
C PHE A 22 16.80 16.47 2.53
N LYS A 23 17.80 17.35 2.69
CA LYS A 23 19.05 17.00 3.39
C LYS A 23 18.80 16.64 4.86
N ASP A 24 17.92 17.37 5.52
CA ASP A 24 17.58 17.15 6.92
C ASP A 24 16.71 15.89 7.07
N PHE A 25 15.82 15.63 6.10
CA PHE A 25 15.06 14.40 6.01
C PHE A 25 15.96 13.16 5.86
N ARG A 26 16.94 13.21 4.96
CA ARG A 26 17.92 12.11 4.80
C ARG A 26 18.68 11.81 6.09
N ARG A 27 19.12 12.87 6.79
CA ARG A 27 19.77 12.73 8.11
C ARG A 27 18.84 12.16 9.17
N TYR A 28 17.57 12.56 9.15
CA TYR A 28 16.55 12.04 10.07
C TYR A 28 16.38 10.53 9.88
N ILE A 29 16.16 10.07 8.66
CA ILE A 29 16.04 8.63 8.33
C ILE A 29 17.33 7.88 8.70
N GLU A 30 18.50 8.38 8.29
CA GLU A 30 19.79 7.73 8.61
C GLU A 30 20.04 7.64 10.12
N THR A 31 19.66 8.66 10.88
CA THR A 31 19.77 8.65 12.35
C THR A 31 18.81 7.66 12.97
N ALA A 32 17.56 7.63 12.51
CA ALA A 32 16.53 6.73 13.01
C ALA A 32 16.90 5.25 12.82
N ASN A 33 17.56 4.90 11.71
CA ASN A 33 17.89 3.51 11.38
C ASN A 33 19.27 3.04 11.89
N LYS A 34 20.10 3.92 12.48
CA LYS A 34 21.52 3.62 12.78
C LYS A 34 21.74 2.44 13.74
N ASN A 35 20.84 2.23 14.70
CA ASN A 35 20.96 1.20 15.74
C ASN A 35 19.74 0.27 15.77
N VAL A 36 19.04 0.17 14.65
CA VAL A 36 17.80 -0.61 14.55
C VAL A 36 18.13 -2.00 14.02
N THR A 37 17.86 -3.04 14.81
CA THR A 37 18.09 -4.42 14.41
C THR A 37 16.93 -4.95 13.56
N CYS A 38 17.23 -5.71 12.52
CA CYS A 38 16.23 -6.26 11.60
C CYS A 38 15.24 -7.20 12.32
N GLU A 39 15.70 -7.91 13.34
CA GLU A 39 14.96 -8.91 14.11
C GLU A 39 13.67 -8.34 14.73
N ASP A 40 13.72 -7.08 15.17
CA ASP A 40 12.59 -6.40 15.82
C ASP A 40 11.41 -6.18 14.87
N PHE A 41 11.66 -6.21 13.55
CA PHE A 41 10.67 -5.89 12.52
C PHE A 41 10.26 -7.09 11.67
N LEU A 42 10.88 -8.26 11.88
CA LEU A 42 10.52 -9.50 11.17
C LEU A 42 9.06 -9.90 11.39
N CYS A 43 8.43 -9.46 12.48
CA CYS A 43 7.03 -9.72 12.79
C CYS A 43 6.05 -9.00 11.84
N TYR A 44 6.45 -7.89 11.22
CA TYR A 44 5.62 -7.15 10.27
C TYR A 44 5.69 -7.70 8.85
N MET A 45 6.72 -8.50 8.56
CA MET A 45 6.96 -9.09 7.26
C MET A 45 7.14 -10.59 7.41
N PRO A 46 6.07 -11.35 7.62
CA PRO A 46 6.13 -12.81 7.58
C PRO A 46 6.39 -13.33 6.16
N GLN A 47 6.76 -14.60 6.04
CA GLN A 47 6.92 -15.26 4.75
C GLN A 47 5.56 -15.34 4.02
N SER A 48 5.54 -14.90 2.77
CA SER A 48 4.37 -15.02 1.88
C SER A 48 4.13 -16.47 1.50
N GLU A 49 2.86 -16.83 1.36
CA GLU A 49 2.47 -18.08 0.70
C GLU A 49 2.42 -17.91 -0.82
N VAL A 50 2.50 -19.03 -1.54
CA VAL A 50 2.41 -19.03 -3.00
C VAL A 50 0.94 -18.96 -3.38
N LEU A 51 0.56 -17.91 -4.10
CA LEU A 51 -0.79 -17.73 -4.63
C LEU A 51 -0.83 -18.10 -6.11
N LYS A 52 -1.99 -18.57 -6.57
CA LYS A 52 -2.22 -18.94 -7.98
C LYS A 52 -3.39 -18.14 -8.52
N PHE A 53 -3.16 -17.42 -9.61
CA PHE A 53 -4.17 -16.53 -10.21
C PHE A 53 -4.38 -16.88 -11.67
N ASP A 54 -5.59 -16.62 -12.17
CA ASP A 54 -5.87 -16.78 -13.59
C ASP A 54 -5.47 -15.49 -14.33
N CYS A 55 -4.82 -15.64 -15.49
CA CYS A 55 -4.48 -14.52 -16.37
C CYS A 55 -5.76 -13.91 -16.96
N LEU A 56 -5.81 -12.58 -17.08
CA LEU A 56 -6.92 -11.84 -17.67
C LEU A 56 -6.57 -11.18 -19.01
N ASP A 57 -5.39 -11.46 -19.55
CA ASP A 57 -4.86 -10.83 -20.77
C ASP A 57 -4.89 -9.30 -20.67
N ASP A 58 -5.71 -8.62 -21.47
CA ASP A 58 -5.88 -7.16 -21.48
C ASP A 58 -6.98 -6.65 -20.52
N LYS A 59 -7.66 -7.56 -19.82
CA LYS A 59 -8.74 -7.24 -18.90
C LYS A 59 -8.24 -7.08 -17.47
N VAL A 60 -9.05 -6.42 -16.66
CA VAL A 60 -8.79 -6.27 -15.22
C VAL A 60 -9.94 -6.85 -14.42
N GLN A 61 -9.62 -7.38 -13.25
CA GLN A 61 -10.63 -7.64 -12.23
C GLN A 61 -10.86 -6.36 -11.44
N MET A 62 -12.12 -5.92 -11.39
CA MET A 62 -12.58 -4.89 -10.48
C MET A 62 -13.24 -5.54 -9.27
N ILE A 63 -12.89 -5.08 -8.08
CA ILE A 63 -13.47 -5.50 -6.80
C ILE A 63 -14.01 -4.26 -6.11
N SER A 64 -15.32 -4.17 -5.96
CA SER A 64 -16.00 -3.10 -5.25
C SER A 64 -16.29 -3.53 -3.82
N ILE A 65 -15.78 -2.77 -2.85
CA ILE A 65 -15.95 -3.00 -1.41
C ILE A 65 -16.86 -1.93 -0.82
N SER A 66 -17.94 -2.35 -0.17
CA SER A 66 -18.87 -1.48 0.56
C SER A 66 -19.09 -1.98 1.98
N LYS A 67 -19.25 -1.08 2.95
CA LYS A 67 -19.59 -1.41 4.34
C LYS A 67 -21.11 -1.37 4.51
N TYR A 68 -21.65 -2.30 5.31
CA TYR A 68 -23.06 -2.28 5.68
C TYR A 68 -23.45 -0.93 6.31
N GLY A 69 -24.61 -0.39 5.91
CA GLY A 69 -25.06 0.94 6.31
C GLY A 69 -24.49 2.08 5.46
N ASP A 70 -23.96 1.78 4.28
CA ASP A 70 -23.51 2.72 3.23
C ASP A 70 -22.44 3.74 3.69
N GLN A 71 -21.67 3.39 4.71
CA GLN A 71 -20.48 4.15 5.11
C GLN A 71 -19.28 3.77 4.23
N GLU A 72 -18.41 4.74 3.94
CA GLU A 72 -17.17 4.49 3.20
C GLU A 72 -16.25 3.56 4.02
N PRO A 73 -15.81 2.41 3.46
CA PRO A 73 -14.79 1.58 4.09
C PRO A 73 -13.44 2.31 4.15
N THR A 74 -12.64 2.04 5.18
CA THR A 74 -11.24 2.50 5.18
C THR A 74 -10.40 1.66 4.22
N GLN A 75 -9.25 2.19 3.82
CA GLN A 75 -8.26 1.48 3.00
C GLN A 75 -7.83 0.15 3.65
N GLY A 76 -7.48 0.21 4.95
CA GLY A 76 -7.06 -0.97 5.72
C GLY A 76 -8.17 -2.03 5.79
N ALA A 77 -9.41 -1.62 6.06
CA ALA A 77 -10.53 -2.56 6.09
C ALA A 77 -10.80 -3.19 4.71
N SER A 78 -10.64 -2.43 3.64
CA SER A 78 -10.83 -2.92 2.27
C SER A 78 -9.78 -3.96 1.89
N LEU A 79 -8.51 -3.69 2.21
CA LEU A 79 -7.40 -4.64 2.02
C LEU A 79 -7.60 -5.92 2.81
N TYR A 80 -7.97 -5.79 4.09
CA TYR A 80 -8.34 -6.93 4.92
C TYR A 80 -9.43 -7.78 4.25
N CYS A 81 -10.52 -7.15 3.77
CA CYS A 81 -11.62 -7.91 3.19
C CYS A 81 -11.24 -8.65 1.90
N VAL A 82 -10.47 -8.00 1.01
CA VAL A 82 -9.97 -8.65 -0.21
C VAL A 82 -9.09 -9.85 0.15
N PHE A 83 -8.21 -9.69 1.14
CA PHE A 83 -7.28 -10.76 1.55
C PHE A 83 -8.01 -11.91 2.25
N GLN A 84 -9.00 -11.63 3.11
CA GLN A 84 -9.82 -12.67 3.73
C GLN A 84 -10.62 -13.47 2.70
N ALA A 85 -11.22 -12.79 1.70
CA ALA A 85 -11.91 -13.46 0.60
C ALA A 85 -10.95 -14.37 -0.17
N LEU A 86 -9.76 -13.86 -0.51
CA LEU A 86 -8.76 -14.59 -1.26
C LEU A 86 -8.20 -15.80 -0.50
N MET A 87 -7.90 -15.64 0.79
CA MET A 87 -7.44 -16.74 1.65
C MET A 87 -8.47 -17.86 1.72
N LYS A 88 -9.76 -17.50 1.86
CA LYS A 88 -10.87 -18.47 1.88
C LYS A 88 -10.98 -19.25 0.57
N GLU A 89 -10.81 -18.60 -0.59
CA GLU A 89 -10.88 -19.28 -1.88
C GLU A 89 -9.69 -20.19 -2.16
N GLN A 90 -8.48 -19.74 -1.85
CA GLN A 90 -7.27 -20.50 -2.18
C GLN A 90 -6.85 -21.49 -1.09
N GLY A 91 -7.48 -21.45 0.09
CA GLY A 91 -7.12 -22.31 1.21
C GLY A 91 -5.74 -22.03 1.79
N VAL A 92 -5.21 -20.82 1.57
CA VAL A 92 -3.94 -20.35 2.12
C VAL A 92 -4.17 -19.68 3.48
N LYS A 93 -3.17 -19.69 4.36
CA LYS A 93 -3.31 -19.13 5.71
C LYS A 93 -2.95 -17.65 5.76
N ARG A 94 -2.14 -17.18 4.81
CA ARG A 94 -1.64 -15.81 4.80
C ARG A 94 -1.60 -15.20 3.40
N VAL A 95 -1.92 -13.91 3.35
CA VAL A 95 -1.63 -13.05 2.20
C VAL A 95 -0.86 -11.83 2.69
N THR A 96 0.22 -11.47 1.99
CA THR A 96 1.08 -10.33 2.29
C THR A 96 0.97 -9.24 1.23
N GLY A 97 1.27 -7.99 1.59
CA GLY A 97 1.36 -6.92 0.62
C GLY A 97 2.13 -5.71 1.14
N ALA A 98 2.28 -4.70 0.29
CA ALA A 98 2.81 -3.40 0.67
C ALA A 98 1.91 -2.29 0.14
N LEU A 99 1.52 -1.34 1.00
CA LEU A 99 0.69 -0.20 0.63
C LEU A 99 1.57 1.01 0.40
N SER A 100 1.50 1.58 -0.80
CA SER A 100 2.14 2.87 -1.11
C SER A 100 1.43 3.96 -0.31
N TYR A 101 2.18 4.64 0.54
CA TYR A 101 1.65 5.58 1.53
C TYR A 101 2.42 6.90 1.46
N ASP A 102 1.70 8.02 1.31
CA ASP A 102 2.29 9.37 1.35
C ASP A 102 2.56 9.77 2.80
N LEU A 103 3.73 9.40 3.32
CA LEU A 103 4.10 9.69 4.69
C LEU A 103 4.82 11.05 4.78
N ARG A 104 4.07 12.10 5.11
CA ARG A 104 4.61 13.47 5.27
C ARG A 104 4.82 13.92 6.71
N THR A 105 4.24 13.18 7.66
CA THR A 105 4.30 13.51 9.08
C THR A 105 5.07 12.43 9.82
N PHE A 106 6.26 12.78 10.27
CA PHE A 106 7.13 11.94 11.08
C PHE A 106 7.17 12.45 12.52
N GLU A 107 7.52 11.58 13.46
CA GLU A 107 7.74 11.96 14.85
C GLU A 107 8.92 12.92 14.93
N GLY A 108 8.64 14.17 15.31
CA GLY A 108 9.66 15.21 15.46
C GLY A 108 10.23 15.76 14.14
N PHE A 109 9.66 15.40 12.97
CA PHE A 109 10.10 15.91 11.68
C PHE A 109 8.93 16.20 10.73
N ASP A 110 8.89 17.43 10.19
CA ASP A 110 7.91 17.86 9.20
C ASP A 110 8.50 17.72 7.78
N ALA A 111 8.01 16.74 7.03
CA ALA A 111 8.47 16.46 5.67
C ALA A 111 7.65 17.18 4.58
N THR A 112 6.74 18.09 4.95
CA THR A 112 5.89 18.82 3.96
C THR A 112 6.68 19.59 2.91
N ASN A 113 7.90 20.06 3.26
CA ASN A 113 8.79 20.81 2.35
C ASN A 113 9.91 19.95 1.74
N VAL A 114 9.86 18.62 1.86
CA VAL A 114 10.78 17.74 1.14
C VAL A 114 10.41 17.76 -0.34
N LEU A 115 11.37 18.13 -1.19
CA LEU A 115 11.21 18.06 -2.64
C LEU A 115 11.68 16.68 -3.08
N GLY A 116 10.76 15.89 -3.65
CA GLY A 116 11.02 14.52 -4.06
C GLY A 116 9.92 13.57 -3.59
N ASP A 117 10.10 12.29 -3.91
CA ASP A 117 9.18 11.25 -3.50
C ASP A 117 9.40 10.87 -2.02
N VAL A 118 8.39 11.13 -1.20
CA VAL A 118 8.30 10.74 0.22
C VAL A 118 7.34 9.55 0.40
N HIS A 119 6.79 9.01 -0.70
CA HIS A 119 5.99 7.80 -0.62
C HIS A 119 6.88 6.64 -0.22
N THR A 120 6.44 5.90 0.80
CA THR A 120 7.06 4.64 1.20
C THR A 120 6.04 3.53 1.06
N LYS A 121 6.53 2.29 0.95
CA LYS A 121 5.66 1.10 0.91
C LYS A 121 5.60 0.52 2.31
N ILE A 122 4.45 0.57 2.95
CA ILE A 122 4.26 0.01 4.29
C ILE A 122 3.85 -1.45 4.12
N PRO A 123 4.66 -2.43 4.59
CA PRO A 123 4.28 -3.83 4.51
C PRO A 123 3.11 -4.11 5.45
N PHE A 124 2.28 -5.05 5.04
CA PHE A 124 1.15 -5.54 5.82
C PHE A 124 0.87 -7.00 5.44
N PHE A 125 0.12 -7.68 6.27
CA PHE A 125 -0.36 -9.03 5.97
C PHE A 125 -1.63 -9.30 6.73
N SER A 126 -2.41 -10.25 6.23
CA SER A 126 -3.56 -10.81 6.95
C SER A 126 -3.42 -12.32 7.08
N GLU A 127 -3.94 -12.86 8.17
CA GLU A 127 -4.02 -14.29 8.45
C GLU A 127 -5.47 -14.79 8.36
N ILE A 128 -5.66 -16.05 8.01
CA ILE A 128 -6.99 -16.66 7.92
C ILE A 128 -7.71 -16.62 9.28
N GLY A 129 -8.94 -16.11 9.28
CA GLY A 129 -9.76 -16.03 10.50
C GLY A 129 -9.31 -14.96 11.51
N GLU A 130 -8.32 -14.14 11.14
CA GLU A 130 -7.93 -12.97 11.91
C GLU A 130 -9.08 -11.96 12.03
N ASP A 131 -9.21 -11.32 13.19
CA ASP A 131 -10.15 -10.20 13.37
C ASP A 131 -9.63 -8.91 12.72
N LEU A 132 -10.54 -8.12 12.14
CA LEU A 132 -10.22 -6.85 11.48
C LEU A 132 -9.44 -5.90 12.41
N ASN A 133 -9.79 -5.79 13.69
CA ASN A 133 -9.08 -4.88 14.58
C ASN A 133 -7.64 -5.35 14.83
N VAL A 134 -7.41 -6.66 14.92
CA VAL A 134 -6.06 -7.22 15.06
C VAL A 134 -5.20 -6.90 13.83
N PHE A 135 -5.79 -7.00 12.63
CA PHE A 135 -5.12 -6.57 11.40
C PHE A 135 -4.78 -5.08 11.42
N LEU A 136 -5.75 -4.22 11.77
CA LEU A 136 -5.56 -2.76 11.80
C LEU A 136 -4.54 -2.33 12.85
N ASP A 137 -4.61 -2.88 14.07
CA ASP A 137 -3.68 -2.59 15.16
C ASP A 137 -2.25 -2.96 14.75
N ARG A 138 -2.06 -4.11 14.07
CA ARG A 138 -0.75 -4.50 13.56
C ARG A 138 -0.26 -3.58 12.44
N PHE A 139 -1.14 -3.18 11.53
CA PHE A 139 -0.80 -2.23 10.48
C PHE A 139 -0.39 -0.88 11.06
N ASP A 140 -1.15 -0.35 12.03
CA ASP A 140 -0.86 0.91 12.70
C ASP A 140 0.45 0.85 13.50
N ALA A 141 0.75 -0.29 14.13
CA ALA A 141 2.05 -0.50 14.79
C ALA A 141 3.21 -0.46 13.78
N CYS A 142 3.05 -1.10 12.61
CA CYS A 142 4.04 -1.03 11.54
C CYS A 142 4.20 0.41 11.01
N LEU A 143 3.09 1.09 10.73
CA LEU A 143 3.09 2.50 10.31
C LEU A 143 3.75 3.41 11.36
N GLY A 144 3.59 3.10 12.65
CA GLY A 144 4.27 3.76 13.76
C GLY A 144 5.79 3.66 13.68
N ALA A 145 6.35 2.53 13.23
CA ALA A 145 7.79 2.41 12.98
C ALA A 145 8.24 3.36 11.85
N TYR A 146 7.50 3.39 10.73
CA TYR A 146 7.80 4.29 9.62
C TYR A 146 7.67 5.78 10.01
N ARG A 147 6.70 6.13 10.86
CA ARG A 147 6.57 7.49 11.42
C ARG A 147 7.77 7.91 12.24
N LYS A 148 8.51 6.97 12.83
CA LYS A 148 9.80 7.23 13.52
C LYS A 148 10.99 7.32 12.57
N GLY A 149 10.76 7.21 11.27
CA GLY A 149 11.79 7.18 10.24
C GLY A 149 12.42 5.81 10.00
N ILE A 150 11.90 4.74 10.64
CA ILE A 150 12.39 3.37 10.44
C ILE A 150 11.77 2.79 9.18
N ASP A 151 12.60 2.52 8.16
CA ASP A 151 12.14 2.00 6.88
C ASP A 151 12.63 0.55 6.71
N LEU A 152 11.71 -0.42 6.68
CA LEU A 152 12.08 -1.84 6.63
C LEU A 152 12.77 -2.21 5.32
N ARG A 153 12.47 -1.51 4.21
CA ARG A 153 13.18 -1.70 2.94
C ARG A 153 14.60 -1.15 3.04
N TRP A 154 14.78 -0.03 3.74
CA TRP A 154 16.10 0.51 4.06
C TRP A 154 16.90 -0.47 4.91
N LEU A 155 16.32 -1.05 5.96
CA LEU A 155 16.98 -2.08 6.77
C LEU A 155 17.36 -3.31 5.94
N ALA A 156 16.45 -3.79 5.08
CA ALA A 156 16.69 -4.92 4.18
C ALA A 156 17.84 -4.69 3.19
N THR A 157 18.12 -3.44 2.82
CA THR A 157 19.14 -3.08 1.81
C THR A 157 20.41 -2.49 2.39
N GLY A 158 20.37 -1.95 3.61
CA GLY A 158 21.49 -1.29 4.28
C GLY A 158 22.45 -2.25 4.98
N GLU A 159 21.98 -3.41 5.43
CA GLU A 159 22.75 -4.38 6.21
C GLU A 159 22.83 -5.77 5.54
N VAL A 160 23.00 -5.86 4.22
CA VAL A 160 22.95 -7.12 3.43
C VAL A 160 23.82 -8.28 3.98
N HIS A 161 24.75 -7.98 4.87
CA HIS A 161 25.63 -8.93 5.54
C HIS A 161 25.03 -9.63 6.78
N THR A 162 23.92 -9.16 7.35
CA THR A 162 23.26 -9.83 8.48
C THR A 162 22.21 -10.83 8.02
N HIS A 163 21.98 -11.89 8.81
CA HIS A 163 20.94 -12.87 8.51
C HIS A 163 19.55 -12.23 8.49
N GLY A 164 19.24 -11.35 9.45
CA GLY A 164 17.97 -10.63 9.52
C GLY A 164 17.69 -9.78 8.27
N ALA A 165 18.69 -9.06 7.76
CA ALA A 165 18.54 -8.26 6.54
C ALA A 165 18.27 -9.12 5.30
N GLN A 166 18.95 -10.27 5.17
CA GLN A 166 18.71 -11.22 4.07
C GLN A 166 17.30 -11.80 4.12
N VAL A 167 16.81 -12.12 5.32
CA VAL A 167 15.44 -12.59 5.52
C VAL A 167 14.44 -11.50 5.15
N LEU A 168 14.62 -10.27 5.62
CA LEU A 168 13.75 -9.14 5.25
C LEU A 168 13.75 -8.89 3.75
N ALA A 169 14.93 -8.86 3.11
CA ALA A 169 15.05 -8.67 1.66
C ALA A 169 14.32 -9.76 0.87
N THR A 170 14.47 -11.02 1.28
CA THR A 170 13.77 -12.16 0.66
C THR A 170 12.26 -12.02 0.79
N ARG A 171 11.76 -11.70 2.00
CA ARG A 171 10.32 -11.52 2.24
C ARG A 171 9.75 -10.31 1.52
N TRP A 172 10.50 -9.23 1.42
CA TRP A 172 10.14 -8.03 0.65
C TRP A 172 9.95 -8.34 -0.83
N ASN A 173 10.90 -9.07 -1.42
CA ASN A 173 10.88 -9.41 -2.84
C ASN A 173 9.85 -10.50 -3.19
N THR A 174 9.23 -11.12 -2.19
CA THR A 174 8.24 -12.19 -2.36
C THR A 174 6.86 -11.81 -1.83
N LEU A 175 6.58 -10.52 -1.58
CA LEU A 175 5.25 -10.05 -1.20
C LEU A 175 4.22 -10.39 -2.28
N ASN A 176 3.01 -10.79 -1.85
CA ASN A 176 1.97 -11.20 -2.80
C ASN A 176 1.40 -10.02 -3.59
N PHE A 177 1.29 -8.83 -2.97
CA PHE A 177 0.68 -7.66 -3.58
C PHE A 177 1.49 -6.38 -3.36
N SER A 178 1.51 -5.52 -4.38
CA SER A 178 1.92 -4.12 -4.24
C SER A 178 0.70 -3.24 -4.49
N VAL A 179 0.24 -2.55 -3.46
CA VAL A 179 -0.99 -1.74 -3.52
C VAL A 179 -0.64 -0.26 -3.65
N ASN A 180 -1.37 0.45 -4.50
CA ASN A 180 -1.31 1.90 -4.58
C ASN A 180 -2.70 2.50 -4.34
N TYR A 181 -2.77 3.54 -3.50
CA TYR A 181 -4.00 4.27 -3.28
C TYR A 181 -4.00 5.58 -4.08
N LEU A 182 -4.93 5.71 -5.03
CA LEU A 182 -4.98 6.82 -5.98
C LEU A 182 -5.85 7.99 -5.51
N GLY A 183 -6.48 7.89 -4.34
CA GLY A 183 -7.43 8.90 -3.85
C GLY A 183 -8.87 8.62 -4.29
N MET A 184 -9.64 9.69 -4.50
CA MET A 184 -11.06 9.63 -4.86
C MET A 184 -11.26 9.82 -6.37
N ALA A 185 -11.96 8.88 -7.00
CA ALA A 185 -12.37 8.95 -8.39
C ALA A 185 -13.79 9.51 -8.51
N ILE A 186 -13.95 10.63 -9.22
CA ILE A 186 -15.26 11.24 -9.50
C ILE A 186 -15.99 10.43 -10.59
N ASN A 187 -15.28 10.05 -11.65
CA ASN A 187 -15.79 9.23 -12.74
C ASN A 187 -15.08 7.87 -12.77
N LEU A 188 -15.85 6.80 -12.54
CA LEU A 188 -15.33 5.44 -12.53
C LEU A 188 -14.81 4.99 -13.90
N LYS A 189 -15.48 5.36 -15.00
CA LYS A 189 -15.10 4.93 -16.35
C LYS A 189 -13.77 5.52 -16.77
N ASP A 190 -13.57 6.80 -16.51
CA ASP A 190 -12.32 7.50 -16.84
C ASP A 190 -11.16 6.91 -16.03
N MET A 191 -11.33 6.71 -14.71
CA MET A 191 -10.32 6.09 -13.84
C MET A 191 -9.98 4.65 -14.29
N LEU A 192 -10.97 3.84 -14.66
CA LEU A 192 -10.71 2.49 -15.19
C LEU A 192 -9.97 2.52 -16.53
N SER A 193 -10.31 3.46 -17.41
CA SER A 193 -9.61 3.66 -18.68
C SER A 193 -8.15 4.05 -18.45
N ASP A 194 -7.90 4.96 -17.51
CA ASP A 194 -6.55 5.41 -17.16
C ASP A 194 -5.72 4.25 -16.59
N ILE A 195 -6.30 3.45 -15.69
CA ILE A 195 -5.61 2.28 -15.11
C ILE A 195 -5.30 1.26 -16.20
N LYS A 196 -6.25 0.91 -17.08
CA LYS A 196 -6.04 -0.04 -18.18
C LYS A 196 -5.02 0.46 -19.21
N GLY A 197 -4.86 1.78 -19.35
CA GLY A 197 -3.85 2.38 -20.22
C GLY A 197 -2.43 2.30 -19.68
N ILE A 198 -2.24 1.87 -18.43
CA ILE A 198 -0.94 1.70 -17.78
C ILE A 198 -0.59 0.22 -17.77
N ASP A 199 0.60 -0.12 -18.25
CA ASP A 199 1.17 -1.45 -18.05
C ASP A 199 1.70 -1.53 -16.61
N PHE A 200 1.12 -2.41 -15.80
CA PHE A 200 1.53 -2.61 -14.41
C PHE A 200 1.74 -4.09 -14.11
N ASP A 201 2.67 -4.37 -13.19
CA ASP A 201 3.00 -5.72 -12.79
C ASP A 201 1.76 -6.50 -12.34
N HIS A 202 1.75 -7.80 -12.62
CA HIS A 202 0.62 -8.68 -12.34
C HIS A 202 0.16 -8.70 -10.88
N ASN A 203 1.06 -8.42 -9.93
CA ASN A 203 0.76 -8.35 -8.50
C ASN A 203 0.41 -6.93 -8.01
N PHE A 204 0.29 -5.98 -8.92
CA PHE A 204 -0.02 -4.59 -8.60
C PHE A 204 -1.53 -4.38 -8.51
N MET A 205 -1.98 -3.76 -7.42
CA MET A 205 -3.38 -3.46 -7.16
C MET A 205 -3.55 -1.95 -7.01
N ASN A 206 -4.35 -1.36 -7.88
CA ASN A 206 -4.75 0.04 -7.78
C ASN A 206 -6.04 0.15 -6.96
N MET A 207 -6.02 0.98 -5.93
CA MET A 207 -7.13 1.18 -5.01
C MET A 207 -7.55 2.65 -5.03
N PHE A 208 -8.86 2.92 -5.08
CA PHE A 208 -9.39 4.28 -5.02
C PHE A 208 -10.80 4.28 -4.43
N THR A 209 -11.26 5.43 -3.96
CA THR A 209 -12.64 5.58 -3.48
C THR A 209 -13.53 6.11 -4.59
N HIS A 210 -14.74 5.58 -4.71
CA HIS A 210 -15.77 6.08 -5.62
C HIS A 210 -17.12 6.00 -4.93
N LYS A 211 -17.76 7.15 -4.71
CA LYS A 211 -18.97 7.26 -3.87
C LYS A 211 -18.68 6.67 -2.48
N ASN A 212 -19.52 5.78 -1.97
CA ASN A 212 -19.37 5.17 -0.64
C ASN A 212 -18.68 3.79 -0.71
N SER A 213 -17.78 3.59 -1.66
CA SER A 213 -17.11 2.31 -1.87
C SER A 213 -15.63 2.50 -2.17
N VAL A 214 -14.83 1.54 -1.74
CA VAL A 214 -13.44 1.40 -2.18
C VAL A 214 -13.44 0.43 -3.35
N ILE A 215 -12.77 0.79 -4.43
CA ILE A 215 -12.61 -0.03 -5.62
C ILE A 215 -11.15 -0.46 -5.71
N CYS A 216 -10.92 -1.76 -5.87
CA CYS A 216 -9.62 -2.33 -6.18
C CYS A 216 -9.62 -2.85 -7.62
N VAL A 217 -8.56 -2.56 -8.37
CA VAL A 217 -8.37 -2.99 -9.76
C VAL A 217 -7.03 -3.70 -9.89
N ILE A 218 -7.04 -4.89 -10.49
CA ILE A 218 -5.86 -5.74 -10.66
C ILE A 218 -5.90 -6.48 -12.00
N GLY A 219 -4.75 -6.68 -12.64
CA GLY A 219 -4.61 -7.30 -13.97
C GLY A 219 -4.70 -8.84 -13.96
N GLN A 220 -5.20 -9.43 -12.88
CA GLN A 220 -5.35 -10.87 -12.72
C GLN A 220 -6.67 -11.17 -12.03
N ARG A 221 -7.22 -12.36 -12.27
CA ARG A 221 -8.39 -12.83 -11.54
C ARG A 221 -7.92 -13.45 -10.22
N ILE A 222 -8.03 -12.67 -9.15
CA ILE A 222 -7.68 -13.11 -7.81
C ILE A 222 -8.86 -13.70 -7.04
N LEU A 223 -10.08 -13.26 -7.38
CA LEU A 223 -11.33 -13.73 -6.78
C LEU A 223 -12.23 -14.39 -7.85
N LYS A 224 -12.72 -15.60 -7.60
CA LYS A 224 -13.50 -16.37 -8.60
C LYS A 224 -14.98 -16.08 -8.54
N ASP A 225 -15.55 -16.00 -7.35
CA ASP A 225 -16.96 -15.69 -7.15
C ASP A 225 -17.28 -14.21 -7.42
N SER A 226 -18.52 -13.95 -7.83
CA SER A 226 -19.03 -12.61 -8.13
C SER A 226 -19.29 -11.75 -6.88
N SER A 227 -19.39 -12.38 -5.71
CA SER A 227 -19.65 -11.67 -4.46
C SER A 227 -19.17 -12.39 -3.22
N TYR A 228 -18.74 -11.62 -2.22
CA TYR A 228 -18.35 -12.13 -0.90
C TYR A 228 -18.94 -11.27 0.20
N VAL A 229 -19.12 -11.89 1.36
CA VAL A 229 -19.49 -11.22 2.60
C VAL A 229 -18.40 -11.49 3.62
N ILE A 230 -17.76 -10.43 4.10
CA ILE A 230 -16.72 -10.50 5.12
C ILE A 230 -17.27 -9.88 6.41
N GLN A 231 -17.23 -10.66 7.48
CA GLN A 231 -17.68 -10.22 8.80
C GLN A 231 -16.48 -9.73 9.61
N GLY A 232 -16.42 -8.43 9.87
CA GLY A 232 -15.63 -7.89 10.97
C GLY A 232 -16.45 -7.90 12.27
N LYS A 233 -15.79 -7.88 13.42
CA LYS A 233 -16.44 -7.96 14.75
C LYS A 233 -17.55 -6.93 14.99
N GLN A 234 -17.50 -5.78 14.31
CA GLN A 234 -18.47 -4.69 14.46
C GLN A 234 -19.08 -4.21 13.13
N ALA A 235 -18.70 -4.81 12.00
CA ALA A 235 -19.14 -4.35 10.69
C ALA A 235 -19.13 -5.50 9.68
N THR A 236 -20.14 -5.51 8.81
CA THR A 236 -20.19 -6.41 7.65
C THR A 236 -19.72 -5.66 6.41
N TYR A 237 -18.91 -6.30 5.59
CA TYR A 237 -18.45 -5.77 4.31
C TYR A 237 -18.93 -6.67 3.17
N TYR A 238 -19.30 -6.04 2.06
CA TYR A 238 -19.72 -6.72 0.83
C TYR A 238 -18.70 -6.43 -0.26
N LEU A 239 -18.23 -7.50 -0.89
CA LEU A 239 -17.35 -7.43 -2.05
C LEU A 239 -18.17 -7.86 -3.25
N LYS A 240 -18.12 -7.08 -4.33
CA LYS A 240 -18.65 -7.46 -5.64
C LYS A 240 -17.51 -7.45 -6.63
N THR A 241 -17.41 -8.50 -7.45
CA THR A 241 -16.35 -8.62 -8.45
C THR A 241 -16.92 -8.57 -9.86
N SER A 242 -16.17 -7.97 -10.77
CA SER A 242 -16.43 -7.99 -12.20
C SER A 242 -15.12 -8.09 -12.97
N ILE A 243 -15.19 -8.57 -14.21
CA ILE A 243 -14.08 -8.53 -15.17
C ILE A 243 -14.43 -7.45 -16.18
N GLU A 244 -13.57 -6.46 -16.32
CA GLU A 244 -13.74 -5.28 -17.18
C GLU A 244 -12.73 -5.26 -18.31
#